data_AF-A0A7Y1XRU8-F1
#
_entry.id   AF-A0A7Y1XRU8-F1
#
_cell.length_a   1.000
_cell.length_b   1.000
_cell.length_c   1.000
_cell.angle_alpha   90.00
_cell.angle_beta   90.00
_cell.angle_gamma   90.00
#
_symmetry.space_group_name_H-M   'P 1'
#
loop_
_entity.id
_entity.type
_entity.pdbx_description
1 polymer ?
#
loop_
_entity_poly.entity_id
_entity_poly.type
_entity_poly.pdbx_seq_one_letter_code
_entity_poly.pdbx_strand_id
1 'polypeptide(L)'
;TFHSDVVGGYLIYRGETVFVDDRAELYGAEFFRLFRDARDAKPGWEELFSEYSITTALLAVDDELADVLDMEGWRTLYRDDSFVVFETTDLP
;
A
#
# COMPACT_ATOMS: atom_id res chain seq x y z
N THR A 1 3.81 6.36 -1.62
CA THR A 1 2.48 5.75 -1.74
C THR A 1 2.61 4.25 -1.61
N PHE A 2 1.86 3.63 -0.71
CA PHE A 2 1.78 2.17 -0.62
C PHE A 2 0.86 1.63 -1.70
N HIS A 3 1.23 0.52 -2.33
CA HIS A 3 0.48 -0.13 -3.42
C HIS A 3 0.99 -1.57 -3.61
N SER A 4 0.28 -2.38 -4.39
CA SER A 4 0.77 -3.72 -4.75
C SER A 4 2.06 -3.68 -5.59
N ASP A 5 2.83 -4.75 -5.57
CA ASP A 5 4.02 -4.94 -6.43
C ASP A 5 3.66 -4.90 -7.92
N VAL A 6 2.51 -5.46 -8.30
CA VAL A 6 1.98 -5.41 -9.68
C VAL A 6 1.66 -3.98 -10.10
N VAL A 7 0.99 -3.20 -9.25
CA VAL A 7 0.73 -1.78 -9.50
C VAL A 7 2.06 -1.01 -9.59
N GLY A 8 3.03 -1.37 -8.76
CA GLY A 8 4.39 -0.85 -8.81
C GLY A 8 5.06 -1.06 -10.18
N GLY A 9 4.98 -2.27 -10.72
CA GLY A 9 5.48 -2.59 -12.05
C GLY A 9 4.87 -1.72 -13.16
N TYR A 10 3.57 -1.41 -13.07
CA TYR A 10 2.93 -0.48 -14.00
C TYR A 10 3.40 0.96 -13.79
N LEU A 11 3.45 1.44 -12.54
CA LEU A 11 3.85 2.82 -12.21
C LEU A 11 5.29 3.12 -12.63
N ILE A 12 6.23 2.20 -12.40
CA ILE A 12 7.63 2.37 -12.84
C ILE A 12 7.74 2.36 -14.36
N TYR A 13 6.94 1.54 -15.07
CA TYR A 13 6.84 1.60 -16.54
C TYR A 13 6.36 2.97 -17.04
N ARG A 14 5.52 3.67 -16.26
CA ARG A 14 5.05 5.03 -16.54
C ARG A 14 6.03 6.13 -16.12
N GLY A 15 7.14 5.79 -15.47
CA GLY A 15 8.16 6.74 -15.00
C GLY A 15 7.87 7.34 -13.63
N GLU A 16 6.94 6.76 -12.87
CA GLU A 16 6.59 7.21 -11.52
C GLU A 16 7.47 6.53 -10.45
N THR A 17 7.61 7.19 -9.30
CA THR A 17 8.28 6.61 -8.12
C THR A 17 7.36 5.62 -7.42
N VAL A 18 7.91 4.48 -7.02
CA VAL A 18 7.18 3.37 -6.40
C VAL A 18 7.76 2.98 -5.05
N PHE A 19 6.92 2.46 -4.16
CA PHE A 19 7.38 1.88 -2.89
C PHE A 19 8.01 0.50 -3.09
N VAL A 20 7.36 -0.35 -3.89
CA VAL A 20 7.81 -1.70 -4.25
C VAL A 20 7.39 -2.00 -5.69
N ASP A 21 8.13 -2.85 -6.40
CA ASP A 21 7.71 -3.39 -7.69
C ASP A 21 7.92 -4.91 -7.73
N ASP A 22 7.67 -5.53 -8.89
CA ASP A 22 7.69 -6.98 -9.10
C ASP A 22 9.10 -7.60 -9.08
N ARG A 23 10.17 -6.81 -8.93
CA ARG A 23 11.56 -7.29 -8.81
C ARG A 23 11.85 -7.82 -7.41
N ALA A 24 11.16 -8.88 -7.03
CA ALA A 24 11.16 -9.41 -5.67
C ALA A 24 12.56 -9.78 -5.12
N GLU A 25 13.48 -10.15 -6.01
CA GLU A 25 14.88 -10.43 -5.70
C GLU A 25 15.64 -9.24 -5.11
N LEU A 26 15.20 -8.00 -5.34
CA LEU A 26 15.87 -6.79 -4.85
C LEU A 26 15.51 -6.43 -3.42
N TYR A 27 14.38 -6.92 -2.90
CA TYR A 27 13.88 -6.54 -1.57
C TYR A 27 14.01 -7.66 -0.53
N GLY A 28 14.14 -8.91 -0.99
CA GLY A 28 14.30 -10.07 -0.12
C GLY A 28 12.97 -10.62 0.43
N ALA A 29 13.00 -11.90 0.79
CA ALA A 29 11.80 -12.65 1.13
C ALA A 29 11.11 -12.18 2.43
N GLU A 30 11.88 -11.63 3.38
CA GLU A 30 11.35 -11.15 4.65
C GLU A 30 10.52 -9.88 4.47
N PHE A 31 11.05 -8.88 3.77
CA PHE A 31 10.32 -7.67 3.43
C PHE A 31 9.04 -7.99 2.65
N PHE A 32 9.11 -8.87 1.64
CA PHE A 32 7.93 -9.26 0.88
C PHE A 32 6.86 -9.97 1.70
N ARG A 33 7.22 -10.64 2.80
CA ARG A 33 6.22 -11.19 3.73
C ARG A 33 5.53 -10.06 4.49
N LEU A 34 6.29 -9.16 5.11
CA LEU A 34 5.75 -8.00 5.83
C LEU A 34 4.86 -7.14 4.94
N PHE A 35 5.31 -6.89 3.71
CA PHE A 35 4.55 -6.14 2.71
C PHE A 35 3.21 -6.80 2.34
N ARG A 36 3.20 -8.12 2.09
CA ARG A 36 1.96 -8.84 1.81
C ARG A 36 1.05 -8.89 3.03
N ASP A 37 1.61 -9.15 4.21
CA ASP A 37 0.88 -9.17 5.46
C ASP A 37 0.22 -7.81 5.74
N ALA A 38 0.87 -6.70 5.38
CA ALA A 38 0.28 -5.37 5.46
C ALA A 38 -0.91 -5.19 4.51
N ARG A 39 -0.85 -5.68 3.26
CA ARG A 39 -1.99 -5.66 2.33
C ARG A 39 -3.19 -6.45 2.85
N ASP A 40 -2.91 -7.57 3.50
CA ASP A 40 -3.92 -8.42 4.16
C ASP A 40 -4.38 -7.86 5.53
N ALA A 41 -3.99 -6.61 5.87
CA ALA A 41 -4.27 -5.94 7.15
C ALA A 41 -3.89 -6.75 8.41
N LYS A 42 -2.84 -7.57 8.33
CA LYS A 42 -2.35 -8.35 9.48
C LYS A 42 -1.56 -7.47 10.45
N PRO A 43 -1.44 -7.87 11.73
CA PRO A 43 -0.62 -7.16 12.70
C PRO A 43 0.79 -6.87 12.18
N GLY A 44 1.29 -5.65 12.38
CA GLY A 44 2.57 -5.18 11.82
C GLY A 44 2.44 -4.13 10.71
N TRP A 45 1.23 -3.90 10.18
CA TRP A 45 1.02 -2.98 9.07
C TRP A 45 1.16 -1.51 9.48
N GLU A 46 0.70 -1.13 10.68
CA GLU A 46 0.85 0.21 11.24
C GLU A 46 2.33 0.55 11.42
N GLU A 47 3.11 -0.39 11.97
CA GLU A 47 4.56 -0.25 12.14
C GLU A 47 5.27 -0.08 10.79
N LEU A 48 4.87 -0.83 9.76
CA LEU A 48 5.39 -0.64 8.41
C LEU A 48 5.06 0.76 7.88
N PHE A 49 3.82 1.24 8.07
CA PHE A 49 3.40 2.56 7.61
C PHE A 49 4.17 3.67 8.32
N SER A 50 4.36 3.53 9.62
CA SER A 50 5.16 4.43 10.44
C SER A 50 6.65 4.41 10.06
N GLU A 51 7.26 3.23 9.90
CA GLU A 51 8.68 3.08 9.53
C GLU A 51 9.01 3.76 8.19
N TYR A 52 8.14 3.59 7.20
CA TYR A 52 8.33 4.13 5.86
C TYR A 52 7.64 5.48 5.63
N SER A 53 7.03 6.07 6.67
CA SER A 53 6.29 7.34 6.60
C SER A 53 5.24 7.36 5.49
N ILE A 54 4.47 6.27 5.39
CA ILE A 54 3.44 6.09 4.37
C ILE A 54 2.19 6.87 4.79
N THR A 55 1.87 7.91 4.03
CA THR A 55 0.66 8.74 4.22
C THR A 55 -0.34 8.65 3.07
N THR A 56 -0.04 7.85 2.04
CA THR A 56 -0.90 7.64 0.87
C THR A 56 -0.89 6.18 0.50
N ALA A 57 -2.06 5.61 0.21
CA ALA A 57 -2.20 4.23 -0.26
C ALA A 57 -3.06 4.18 -1.54
N LEU A 58 -2.62 3.42 -2.53
CA LEU A 58 -3.35 3.05 -3.74
C LEU A 58 -3.57 1.54 -3.66
N LEU A 59 -4.79 1.14 -3.33
CA LEU A 59 -5.15 -0.25 -3.04
C LEU A 59 -6.18 -0.75 -4.03
N ALA A 60 -6.17 -2.06 -4.27
CA ALA A 60 -7.31 -2.67 -4.93
C ALA A 60 -8.52 -2.64 -3.98
N VAL A 61 -9.73 -2.54 -4.51
CA VAL A 61 -10.94 -2.48 -3.67
C VAL A 61 -11.18 -3.75 -2.85
N ASP A 62 -10.51 -4.85 -3.20
CA ASP A 62 -10.56 -6.16 -2.53
C ASP A 62 -9.39 -6.41 -1.57
N ASP A 63 -8.43 -5.48 -1.44
CA ASP A 63 -7.39 -5.57 -0.40
C ASP A 63 -8.05 -5.36 0.98
N GLU A 64 -7.83 -6.25 1.95
CA GLU A 64 -8.39 -6.10 3.31
C GLU A 64 -7.94 -4.80 3.98
N LEU A 65 -6.73 -4.32 3.66
CA LEU A 65 -6.24 -3.04 4.14
C LEU A 65 -7.12 -1.87 3.68
N ALA A 66 -7.78 -1.95 2.52
CA ALA A 66 -8.65 -0.88 2.04
C ALA A 66 -9.85 -0.66 2.97
N ASP A 67 -10.43 -1.75 3.50
CA ASP A 67 -11.52 -1.67 4.48
C ASP A 67 -11.03 -1.11 5.82
N VAL A 68 -9.83 -1.50 6.25
CA VAL A 68 -9.23 -0.99 7.50
C VAL A 68 -8.96 0.50 7.43
N LEU A 69 -8.33 1.00 6.36
CA LEU A 69 -8.05 2.44 6.23
C LEU A 69 -9.34 3.27 6.18
N ASP A 70 -10.41 2.76 5.55
CA ASP A 70 -11.73 3.41 5.54
C ASP A 70 -12.32 3.49 6.96
N MET A 71 -12.26 2.39 7.73
CA MET A 71 -12.72 2.34 9.12
C MET A 71 -11.91 3.25 10.06
N GLU A 72 -10.62 3.41 9.81
CA GLU A 72 -9.74 4.32 10.55
C GLU A 72 -9.90 5.79 10.15
N GLY A 73 -10.74 6.08 9.14
CA GLY A 73 -11.08 7.44 8.75
C GLY A 73 -10.02 8.11 7.86
N TRP A 74 -9.19 7.32 7.17
CA TRP A 74 -8.35 7.87 6.10
C TRP A 74 -9.21 8.53 5.03
N ARG A 75 -8.74 9.64 4.49
CA ARG A 75 -9.49 10.39 3.47
C ARG A 75 -9.43 9.66 2.14
N THR A 76 -10.58 9.29 1.60
CA THR A 76 -10.68 8.81 0.21
C THR A 76 -10.48 9.97 -0.78
N LEU A 77 -9.44 9.90 -1.61
CA LEU A 77 -9.15 10.85 -2.69
C LEU A 77 -9.77 10.40 -4.02
N TYR A 78 -9.84 9.09 -4.25
CA TYR A 78 -10.38 8.48 -5.45
C TYR A 78 -10.92 7.08 -5.14
N ARG A 79 -11.98 6.66 -5.84
CA ARG A 79 -12.50 5.29 -5.79
C ARG A 79 -13.22 4.97 -7.10
N ASP A 80 -12.95 3.79 -7.65
CA ASP A 80 -13.73 3.16 -8.72
C ASP A 80 -14.00 1.67 -8.39
N ASP A 81 -14.43 0.90 -9.39
CA ASP A 81 -14.76 -0.52 -9.23
C ASP A 81 -13.52 -1.42 -9.03
N SER A 82 -12.30 -0.89 -9.19
CA SER A 82 -11.05 -1.65 -9.15
C SER A 82 -10.08 -1.13 -8.08
N PHE A 83 -10.00 0.19 -7.88
CA PHE A 83 -9.02 0.83 -7.01
C PHE A 83 -9.63 1.89 -6.10
N VAL A 84 -8.97 2.11 -4.97
CA VAL A 84 -9.20 3.22 -4.05
C VAL A 84 -7.87 3.88 -3.69
N VAL A 85 -7.89 5.20 -3.58
CA VAL A 85 -6.75 6.01 -3.12
C VAL A 85 -7.13 6.68 -1.81
N PHE A 86 -6.32 6.41 -0.79
CA PHE A 86 -6.44 7.00 0.54
C PHE A 86 -5.27 7.95 0.82
N GLU A 87 -5.54 8.95 1.66
CA GLU A 87 -4.54 9.87 2.23
C GLU A 87 -4.84 10.11 3.70
N THR A 88 -3.78 10.24 4.50
CA THR A 88 -3.84 10.73 5.89
C THR A 88 -2.79 11.81 6.12
N THR A 89 -3.06 12.72 7.07
CA THR A 89 -2.03 13.62 7.63
C THR A 89 -1.43 13.10 8.92
N ASP A 90 -2.06 12.09 9.51
CA ASP A 90 -1.69 11.47 10.77
C ASP A 90 -1.16 10.07 10.48
N LEU A 91 0.13 9.84 10.77
CA LEU A 91 0.68 8.49 10.69
C LEU A 91 -0.02 7.60 11.73
N PRO A 92 -0.40 6.36 11.35
CA PRO A 92 -0.96 5.40 12.30
C PRO A 92 0.03 5.05 13.41
#